data_AF-A0A968PXX4-F1
#
_entry.id   AF-A0A968PXX4-F1
#
_cell.length_a   1.000
_cell.length_b   1.000
_cell.length_c   1.000
_cell.angle_alpha   90.00
_cell.angle_beta   90.00
_cell.angle_gamma   90.00
#
_symmetry.space_group_name_H-M   'P 1'
#
loop_
_entity.id
_entity.type
_entity.pdbx_description
1 polymer ?
#
loop_
_entity_poly.entity_id
_entity_poly.type
_entity_poly.pdbx_seq_one_letter_code
_entity_poly.pdbx_strand_id
1 'polypeptide(L)'
;MVWGKLDRRDDRVQLIIEDMQLIESVRMVRVELSQEQAMDIQKLHQLREVLKAHQSGETEGAKVPVIAALPYHSQMVRLGNQFWVTDDSTAVVALTKAGFKAIPDAIANT
;
A
#
# COMPACT_ATOMS: atom_id res chain seq x y z
N MET A 1 -0.95 15.23 0.35
CA MET A 1 -1.32 14.15 -0.57
C MET A 1 -2.83 14.02 -0.61
N VAL A 2 -3.40 14.02 -1.82
CA VAL A 2 -4.82 13.83 -2.06
C VAL A 2 -4.95 12.49 -2.77
N TRP A 3 -5.71 11.56 -2.19
CA TRP A 3 -6.02 10.29 -2.84
C TRP A 3 -7.40 10.38 -3.44
N GLY A 4 -7.50 10.05 -4.72
CA GLY A 4 -8.78 9.95 -5.38
C GLY A 4 -8.76 9.00 -6.56
N LYS A 5 -9.93 8.49 -6.91
CA LYS A 5 -10.14 7.72 -8.12
C LYS A 5 -10.52 8.69 -9.25
N LEU A 6 -9.86 8.55 -10.40
CA LEU A 6 -10.29 9.20 -11.62
C LEU A 6 -11.30 8.29 -12.31
N ASP A 7 -12.58 8.66 -12.28
CA ASP A 7 -13.65 7.91 -12.94
C ASP A 7 -14.13 8.69 -14.17
N ARG A 8 -14.37 7.98 -15.27
CA ARG A 8 -14.83 8.57 -16.53
C ARG A 8 -16.23 8.03 -16.79
N ARG A 9 -17.25 8.84 -16.47
CA ARG A 9 -18.65 8.59 -16.85
C ARG A 9 -19.14 9.71 -17.75
N ASP A 10 -19.80 9.34 -18.84
CA ASP A 10 -20.56 10.24 -19.72
C ASP A 10 -19.81 11.54 -20.09
N ASP A 11 -18.65 11.40 -20.74
CA ASP A 11 -17.85 12.51 -21.30
C ASP A 11 -17.30 13.54 -20.29
N ARG A 12 -17.47 13.32 -18.98
CA ARG A 12 -16.89 14.15 -17.92
C ARG A 12 -15.93 13.35 -17.04
N VAL A 13 -14.71 13.85 -16.90
CA VAL A 13 -13.71 13.30 -15.97
C VAL A 13 -14.04 13.80 -14.57
N GLN A 14 -14.37 12.91 -13.64
CA GLN A 14 -14.61 13.24 -12.25
C GLN A 14 -13.47 12.70 -11.38
N LEU A 15 -12.88 13.57 -10.56
CA LEU A 15 -11.91 13.18 -9.54
C LEU A 15 -12.67 12.98 -8.22
N ILE A 16 -12.80 11.74 -7.77
CA ILE A 16 -13.43 11.41 -6.50
C ILE A 16 -12.33 11.32 -5.46
N ILE A 17 -12.25 12.28 -4.55
CA ILE A 17 -11.26 12.30 -3.47
C ILE A 17 -11.75 11.40 -2.33
N GLU A 18 -11.03 10.32 -2.06
CA GLU A 18 -11.33 9.36 -1.00
C GLU A 18 -10.65 9.74 0.33
N ASP A 19 -9.46 10.36 0.27
CA ASP A 19 -8.70 10.72 1.47
C ASP A 19 -7.76 11.92 1.20
N MET A 20 -7.51 12.75 2.22
CA MET A 20 -6.62 13.90 2.15
C MET A 20 -5.73 13.95 3.39
N GLN A 21 -4.42 13.85 3.22
CA GLN A 21 -3.45 14.03 4.30
C GLN A 21 -2.40 15.10 3.93
N LEU A 22 -1.89 15.82 4.92
CA LEU A 22 -0.78 16.75 4.71
C LEU A 22 0.48 15.96 4.31
N ILE A 23 1.22 16.47 3.31
CA ILE A 23 2.38 15.75 2.72
C ILE A 23 3.55 15.60 3.69
N GLU A 24 3.62 16.47 4.70
CA GLU A 24 4.71 16.60 5.67
C GLU A 24 4.86 15.39 6.61
N SER A 25 3.96 14.39 6.57
CA SER A 25 4.04 13.19 7.44
C SER A 25 3.48 11.91 6.82
N VAL A 26 3.38 11.82 5.49
CA VAL A 26 2.89 10.59 4.85
C VAL A 26 3.97 9.51 4.91
N ARG A 27 3.79 8.60 5.87
CA ARG A 27 4.50 7.32 5.95
C ARG A 27 3.79 6.30 5.08
N MET A 28 4.52 5.49 4.33
CA MET A 28 3.97 4.37 3.56
C MET A 28 4.89 3.17 3.63
N VAL A 29 4.34 1.99 3.36
CA VAL A 29 5.12 0.76 3.23
C VAL A 29 5.15 0.36 1.76
N ARG A 30 6.35 0.31 1.18
CA ARG A 30 6.55 -0.22 -0.17
C ARG A 30 6.92 -1.70 -0.07
N VAL A 31 6.20 -2.54 -0.78
CA VAL A 31 6.46 -3.99 -0.89
C VAL A 31 6.90 -4.29 -2.32
N GLU A 32 8.16 -4.65 -2.50
CA GLU A 32 8.67 -5.10 -3.79
C GLU A 32 8.32 -6.58 -3.97
N LEU A 33 7.48 -6.86 -4.97
CA LEU A 33 7.11 -8.23 -5.34
C LEU A 33 7.94 -8.63 -6.55
N SER A 34 8.58 -9.80 -6.52
CA SER A 34 9.20 -10.38 -7.72
C SER A 34 8.13 -10.86 -8.71
N GLN A 35 8.53 -11.13 -9.97
CA GLN A 35 7.58 -11.59 -11.00
C GLN A 35 6.95 -12.92 -10.57
N GLU A 36 7.77 -13.81 -10.02
CA GLU A 36 7.35 -15.10 -9.48
C GLU A 36 6.34 -14.92 -8.34
N GLN A 37 6.60 -13.99 -7.41
CA GLN A 37 5.71 -13.72 -6.28
C GLN A 37 4.38 -13.08 -6.70
N ALA A 38 4.39 -12.24 -7.73
CA ALA A 38 3.17 -11.61 -8.24
C ALA A 38 2.32 -12.54 -9.09
N MET A 39 2.92 -13.58 -9.70
CA MET A 39 2.22 -14.59 -10.48
C MET A 39 1.77 -15.79 -9.61
N ASP A 40 2.34 -15.94 -8.41
CA ASP A 40 2.00 -17.01 -7.47
C ASP A 40 0.84 -16.60 -6.55
N ILE A 41 -0.32 -17.26 -6.73
CA ILE A 41 -1.52 -17.00 -5.94
C ILE A 41 -1.35 -17.34 -4.45
N GLN A 42 -0.51 -18.32 -4.10
CA GLN A 42 -0.22 -18.66 -2.71
C GLN A 42 0.60 -17.56 -2.05
N LYS A 43 1.57 -16.97 -2.78
CA LYS A 43 2.34 -15.82 -2.30
C LYS A 43 1.48 -14.58 -2.13
N LEU A 44 0.60 -14.28 -3.09
CA LEU A 44 -0.35 -13.18 -2.95
C LEU A 44 -1.32 -13.40 -1.78
N HIS A 45 -1.78 -14.63 -1.57
CA HIS A 45 -2.60 -14.97 -0.41
C HIS A 45 -1.83 -14.79 0.90
N GLN A 46 -0.58 -15.25 0.98
CA GLN A 46 0.28 -15.06 2.14
C GLN A 46 0.50 -13.57 2.45
N LEU A 47 0.80 -12.76 1.44
CA LEU A 47 0.93 -11.30 1.56
C LEU A 47 -0.36 -10.70 2.16
N ARG A 48 -1.51 -11.09 1.61
CA ARG A 48 -2.81 -10.62 2.06
C ARG A 48 -3.05 -10.95 3.53
N GLU A 49 -2.74 -12.16 3.98
CA GLU A 49 -2.93 -12.56 5.38
C GLU A 49 -1.99 -11.80 6.34
N VAL A 50 -0.73 -11.58 5.94
CA VAL A 50 0.23 -10.79 6.74
C VAL A 50 -0.27 -9.35 6.91
N LEU A 51 -0.76 -8.74 5.83
CA LEU A 51 -1.31 -7.38 5.86
C LEU A 51 -2.59 -7.30 6.70
N LYS A 52 -3.50 -8.27 6.55
CA LYS A 52 -4.71 -8.35 7.38
C LYS A 52 -4.41 -8.52 8.87
N ALA A 53 -3.38 -9.28 9.23
CA ALA A 53 -2.97 -9.46 10.63
C ALA A 53 -2.48 -8.15 11.27
N HIS A 54 -2.02 -7.20 10.46
CA HIS A 54 -1.52 -5.89 10.90
C HIS A 54 -2.43 -4.74 10.46
N GLN A 55 -3.66 -5.05 10.03
CA GLN A 55 -4.61 -4.06 9.57
C GLN A 55 -4.91 -3.08 10.71
N SER A 56 -4.95 -1.79 10.39
CA SER A 56 -5.60 -0.83 11.29
C SER A 56 -7.09 -1.14 11.29
N GLY A 57 -7.63 -1.49 12.46
CA GLY A 57 -9.09 -1.54 12.63
C GLY A 57 -9.73 -0.17 12.38
N GLU A 58 -11.06 -0.08 12.51
CA GLU A 58 -11.82 1.18 12.42
C GLU A 58 -11.39 2.25 13.45
N THR A 59 -10.51 1.91 14.37
CA THR A 59 -9.93 2.81 15.36
C THR A 59 -9.05 3.86 14.70
N GLU A 60 -9.17 5.10 15.16
CA GLU A 60 -8.56 6.36 14.68
C GLU A 60 -7.01 6.42 14.77
N GLY A 61 -6.31 5.31 14.54
CA GLY A 61 -4.86 5.24 14.47
C GLY A 61 -4.30 5.71 13.11
N ALA A 62 -3.01 6.02 13.07
CA ALA A 62 -2.31 6.42 11.85
C ALA A 62 -2.45 5.34 10.77
N LYS A 63 -3.14 5.67 9.69
CA LYS A 63 -3.38 4.76 8.56
C LYS A 63 -2.21 4.85 7.58
N VAL A 64 -1.32 3.86 7.62
CA VAL A 64 -0.16 3.79 6.72
C VAL A 64 -0.55 3.02 5.46
N PRO A 65 -0.58 3.66 4.27
CA PRO A 65 -0.86 2.98 3.02
C PRO A 65 0.26 2.01 2.62
N VAL A 66 -0.14 0.92 1.98
CA VAL A 66 0.78 -0.10 1.46
C VAL A 66 0.77 -0.07 -0.07
N ILE A 67 1.96 0.04 -0.66
CA ILE A 67 2.18 0.12 -2.10
C ILE A 67 2.94 -1.13 -2.55
N ALA A 68 2.38 -1.89 -3.47
CA ALA A 68 3.08 -2.99 -4.12
C ALA A 68 3.86 -2.46 -5.33
N ALA A 69 5.18 -2.60 -5.33
CA ALA A 69 6.06 -2.26 -6.44
C ALA A 69 6.45 -3.51 -7.22
N LEU A 70 6.28 -3.44 -8.55
CA LEU A 70 6.61 -4.49 -9.51
C LEU A 70 7.82 -3.99 -10.33
N PRO A 71 9.06 -4.28 -9.89
CA PRO A 71 10.27 -3.68 -10.47
C PRO A 71 10.46 -4.03 -11.96
N TYR A 72 9.93 -5.16 -12.42
CA TYR A 72 10.00 -5.61 -13.82
C TYR A 72 9.03 -4.88 -14.75
N HIS A 73 7.98 -4.23 -14.22
CA HIS A 73 7.05 -3.42 -15.02
C HIS A 73 7.11 -1.92 -14.67
N SER A 74 8.01 -1.50 -13.78
CA SER A 74 8.02 -0.15 -13.18
C SER A 74 6.62 0.30 -12.72
N GLN A 75 5.77 -0.66 -12.33
CA GLN A 75 4.40 -0.42 -11.92
C GLN A 75 4.34 -0.41 -10.40
N MET A 76 3.62 0.57 -9.86
CA MET A 76 3.27 0.65 -8.46
C MET A 76 1.77 0.56 -8.32
N VAL A 77 1.31 -0.40 -7.54
CA VAL A 77 -0.12 -0.65 -7.28
C VAL A 77 -0.41 -0.29 -5.84
N ARG A 78 -1.29 0.70 -5.64
CA ARG A 78 -1.82 1.00 -4.32
C ARG A 78 -2.74 -0.13 -3.89
N LEU A 79 -2.44 -0.77 -2.77
CA LEU A 79 -3.35 -1.74 -2.17
C LEU A 79 -4.53 -1.00 -1.53
N GLY A 80 -5.72 -1.61 -1.61
CA GLY A 80 -6.95 -1.03 -1.05
C GLY A 80 -6.86 -0.75 0.45
N ASN A 81 -7.72 0.14 0.95
CA ASN A 81 -7.68 0.65 2.33
C ASN A 81 -7.78 -0.45 3.40
N GLN A 82 -8.37 -1.60 3.07
CA GLN A 82 -8.42 -2.80 3.90
C GLN A 82 -7.04 -3.44 4.19
N PHE A 83 -5.99 -3.00 3.49
CA PHE A 83 -4.60 -3.44 3.67
C PHE A 83 -3.72 -2.37 4.29
N TRP A 84 -4.31 -1.27 4.77
CA TRP A 84 -3.58 -0.24 5.47
C TRP A 84 -3.18 -0.74 6.86
N VAL A 85 -1.95 -0.42 7.24
CA VAL A 85 -1.33 -0.90 8.48
C VAL A 85 -1.21 0.23 9.48
N THR A 86 -1.19 -0.11 10.77
CA THR A 86 -1.15 0.87 11.86
C THR A 86 0.25 1.44 12.06
N ASP A 87 1.27 0.65 11.74
CA ASP A 87 2.67 0.98 11.97
C ASP A 87 3.51 0.45 10.81
N ASP A 88 4.29 1.33 10.17
CA ASP A 88 5.12 0.99 9.02
C ASP A 88 6.22 -0.01 9.39
N SER A 89 6.84 0.17 10.56
CA SER A 89 8.02 -0.57 10.98
C SER A 89 7.65 -2.02 11.33
N THR A 90 6.55 -2.20 12.07
CA THR A 90 6.02 -3.53 12.42
C THR A 90 5.57 -4.29 11.17
N ALA A 91 4.90 -3.61 10.25
CA ALA A 91 4.49 -4.21 8.98
C ALA A 91 5.69 -4.64 8.13
N VAL A 92 6.72 -3.80 8.01
CA VAL A 92 7.96 -4.13 7.29
C VAL A 92 8.64 -5.36 7.87
N VAL A 93 8.74 -5.46 9.20
CA VAL A 93 9.31 -6.64 9.87
C VAL A 93 8.50 -7.89 9.57
N ALA A 94 7.16 -7.83 9.64
CA ALA A 94 6.28 -8.96 9.36
C ALA A 94 6.38 -9.41 7.89
N LEU A 95 6.41 -8.46 6.96
CA LEU A 95 6.55 -8.72 5.52
C LEU A 95 7.91 -9.33 5.20
N THR A 96 8.99 -8.81 5.81
CA THR A 96 10.34 -9.34 5.66
C THR A 96 10.44 -10.77 6.19
N LYS A 97 9.84 -11.05 7.36
CA LYS A 97 9.76 -12.41 7.90
C LYS A 97 8.97 -13.37 7.01
N ALA A 98 7.96 -12.88 6.30
CA ALA A 98 7.18 -13.66 5.35
C ALA A 98 7.88 -13.87 3.99
N GLY A 99 9.07 -13.29 3.80
CA GLY A 99 9.87 -13.43 2.58
C GLY A 99 9.56 -12.39 1.50
N PHE A 100 8.90 -11.29 1.86
CA PHE A 100 8.68 -10.14 0.97
C PHE A 100 9.71 -9.06 1.25
N LYS A 101 10.19 -8.39 0.20
CA LYS A 101 11.08 -7.24 0.37
C LYS A 101 10.23 -6.01 0.64
N ALA A 102 10.22 -5.53 1.87
CA ALA A 102 9.44 -4.37 2.28
C ALA A 102 10.36 -3.28 2.84
N ILE A 103 10.06 -2.02 2.52
CA ILE A 103 10.77 -0.85 3.03
C ILE A 103 9.78 0.23 3.48
N PRO A 104 10.05 0.91 4.60
CA PRO A 104 9.33 2.14 4.92
C PRO A 104 9.78 3.20 3.91
N ASP A 105 8.81 3.88 3.30
CA ASP A 105 9.03 4.90 2.29
C ASP A 105 8.30 6.17 2.76
N ALA A 106 8.93 7.32 2.54
CA ALA A 106 8.36 8.62 2.88
C ALA A 106 8.39 9.50 1.64
N ILE A 107 7.24 10.07 1.26
CA ILE A 107 7.11 10.95 0.09
C ILE A 107 7.85 12.29 0.31
N ALA A 108 8.25 12.60 1.54
CA ALA A 108 8.79 13.90 1.93
C ALA A 108 10.27 14.13 1.57
N ASN A 109 10.96 13.22 0.88
CA ASN A 109 12.38 13.41 0.54
C ASN A 109 12.64 13.26 -0.97
N THR A 110 12.39 14.33 -1.74
CA THR A 110 13.02 14.56 -3.05
C THR A 110 13.50 16.00 -3.16
#